data_AF-A0A3P3D6R0-F1
#
_entry.id   AF-A0A3P3D6R0-F1
#
_cell.length_a   1.000
_cell.length_b   1.000
_cell.length_c   1.000
_cell.angle_alpha   90.00
_cell.angle_beta   90.00
_cell.angle_gamma   90.00
#
_symmetry.space_group_name_H-M   'P 1'
#
loop_
_entity.id
_entity.type
_entity.pdbx_description
1 polymer ?
#
loop_
_entity_poly.entity_id
_entity_poly.type
_entity_poly.pdbx_seq_one_letter_code
_entity_poly.pdbx_strand_id
1 'polypeptide(L)'
;MSYDRPLKLCAARSCDEIAEPGEAHCPEHLEERRTASNARKAQAKLTAVARAGAELYRTTRWRRLRLIHLAAHPLCADCGSVGLVTAATDVDHIKPHRGDPALFWARSNWQSLCHPCHSRKTAREVWHGGTDQA
;
A
#
# COMPACT_ATOMS: atom_id res chain seq x y z
N MET A 1 1.68 20.82 26.10
CA MET A 1 2.70 21.81 25.72
C MET A 1 2.85 21.75 24.21
N SER A 2 2.27 22.72 23.50
CA SER A 2 2.39 22.80 22.04
C SER A 2 3.76 23.37 21.72
N TYR A 3 4.69 22.54 21.26
CA TYR A 3 5.96 23.03 20.76
C TYR A 3 5.71 23.61 19.38
N ASP A 4 5.72 24.94 19.30
CA ASP A 4 5.63 25.67 18.05
C ASP A 4 6.85 25.29 17.20
N ARG A 5 6.62 24.55 16.12
CA ARG A 5 7.69 24.02 15.28
C ARG A 5 8.35 25.20 14.56
N PRO A 6 9.68 25.38 14.65
CA PRO A 6 10.32 26.52 14.02
C PRO A 6 10.03 26.51 12.52
N LEU A 7 9.56 27.65 12.02
CA LEU A 7 9.32 27.87 10.60
C LEU A 7 10.64 27.71 9.84
N LYS A 8 10.58 27.02 8.72
CA LYS A 8 11.73 26.79 7.84
C LYS A 8 11.39 27.20 6.42
N LEU A 9 12.42 27.53 5.65
CA LEU A 9 12.27 27.81 4.23
C LEU A 9 11.83 26.54 3.48
N CYS A 10 11.13 26.75 2.37
CA CYS A 10 10.79 25.70 1.42
C CYS A 10 12.05 24.96 0.95
N ALA A 11 11.99 23.63 0.89
CA ALA A 11 13.09 22.80 0.41
C ALA A 11 13.21 22.74 -1.13
N ALA A 12 12.33 23.43 -1.87
CA ALA A 12 12.43 23.52 -3.32
C ALA A 12 13.67 24.33 -3.73
N ARG A 13 14.30 23.94 -4.84
CA ARG A 13 15.47 24.64 -5.36
C ARG A 13 15.07 26.08 -5.66
N SER A 14 15.86 27.03 -5.15
CA SER A 14 15.67 28.48 -5.36
C SER A 14 14.31 29.05 -4.92
N CYS A 15 13.59 28.37 -4.04
CA CYS A 15 12.38 28.91 -3.41
C CYS A 15 12.73 29.46 -2.02
N ASP A 16 12.36 30.70 -1.76
CA ASP A 16 12.57 31.42 -0.50
C ASP A 16 11.29 31.56 0.35
N GLU A 17 10.16 31.04 -0.13
CA GLU A 17 8.91 30.98 0.62
C GLU A 17 8.97 30.08 1.86
N ILE A 18 8.13 30.36 2.86
CA ILE A 18 8.07 29.59 4.10
C ILE A 18 7.32 28.27 3.89
N ALA A 19 7.88 27.18 4.39
CA ALA A 19 7.20 25.88 4.40
C ALA A 19 6.08 25.84 5.43
N GLU A 20 5.00 25.12 5.11
CA GLU A 20 3.90 24.90 6.06
C GLU A 20 4.42 24.21 7.35
N PRO A 21 3.86 24.53 8.53
CA PRO A 21 4.27 23.89 9.77
C PRO A 21 4.13 22.38 9.69
N GLY A 22 5.24 21.67 9.73
CA GLY A 22 5.26 20.22 9.62
C GLY A 22 5.81 19.68 8.32
N GLU A 23 5.70 20.46 7.26
CA GLU A 23 5.96 20.05 5.90
C GLU A 23 7.36 20.43 5.43
N ALA A 24 7.78 19.94 4.27
CA ALA A 24 9.08 20.29 3.68
C ALA A 24 9.00 21.45 2.67
N HIS A 25 7.80 21.82 2.23
CA HIS A 25 7.61 22.76 1.13
C HIS A 25 6.50 23.78 1.48
N CYS A 26 6.45 24.90 0.75
CA CYS A 26 5.35 25.86 0.82
C CYS A 26 4.09 25.25 0.14
N PRO A 27 2.89 25.85 0.32
CA PRO A 27 1.64 25.31 -0.23
C PRO A 27 1.69 25.01 -1.73
N GLU A 28 2.31 25.89 -2.52
CA GLU A 28 2.45 25.72 -3.97
C GLU A 28 3.25 24.45 -4.31
N HIS A 29 4.48 24.36 -3.80
CA HIS A 29 5.35 23.21 -4.05
C HIS A 29 4.80 21.91 -3.42
N LEU A 30 3.97 21.97 -2.37
CA LEU A 30 3.24 20.80 -1.88
C LEU A 30 2.21 20.30 -2.89
N GLU A 31 1.44 21.20 -3.49
CA GLU A 31 0.44 20.84 -4.49
C GLU A 31 1.11 20.36 -5.79
N GLU A 32 2.20 20.98 -6.23
CA GLU A 32 3.00 20.48 -7.36
C GLU A 32 3.52 19.06 -7.12
N ARG A 33 4.04 18.79 -5.92
CA ARG A 33 4.50 17.44 -5.57
C ARG A 33 3.35 16.44 -5.51
N ARG A 34 2.19 16.86 -5.00
CA ARG A 34 0.98 16.05 -4.93
C ARG A 34 0.47 15.72 -6.32
N THR A 35 0.33 16.71 -7.19
CA THR A 35 -0.09 16.55 -8.59
C THR A 35 0.89 15.64 -9.35
N ALA A 36 2.21 15.87 -9.23
CA ALA A 36 3.22 15.00 -9.84
C ALA A 36 3.21 13.56 -9.29
N SER A 37 2.96 13.37 -7.99
CA SER A 37 2.79 12.05 -7.38
C SER A 37 1.53 11.35 -7.90
N ASN A 38 0.41 12.07 -7.98
CA ASN A 38 -0.86 11.56 -8.50
C ASN A 38 -0.76 11.19 -9.98
N ALA A 39 -0.11 12.03 -10.80
CA ALA A 39 0.13 11.76 -12.22
C ALA A 39 0.98 10.50 -12.42
N ARG A 40 2.08 10.35 -11.66
CA ARG A 40 2.91 9.12 -11.68
C ARG A 40 2.11 7.88 -11.29
N LYS A 41 1.30 7.96 -10.22
CA LYS A 41 0.42 6.86 -9.80
C LYS A 41 -0.65 6.53 -10.85
N ALA A 42 -1.24 7.55 -11.48
CA ALA A 42 -2.22 7.37 -12.55
C ALA A 42 -1.59 6.65 -13.75
N GLN A 43 -0.42 7.10 -14.19
CA GLN A 43 0.33 6.46 -15.28
C GLN A 43 0.66 5.00 -14.99
N ALA A 44 1.13 4.68 -13.77
CA ALA A 44 1.43 3.30 -13.37
C ALA A 44 0.21 2.35 -13.47
N LYS A 45 -1.00 2.86 -13.20
CA LYS A 45 -2.25 2.11 -13.32
C LYS A 45 -2.68 1.84 -14.75
N LEU A 46 -2.14 2.54 -15.75
CA LEU A 46 -2.48 2.34 -17.16
C LEU A 46 -1.82 1.11 -17.77
N THR A 47 -0.83 0.53 -17.09
CA THR A 47 -0.14 -0.68 -17.56
C THR A 47 -1.11 -1.86 -17.68
N ALA A 48 -0.91 -2.72 -18.68
CA ALA A 48 -1.75 -3.91 -18.90
C ALA A 48 -1.81 -4.82 -17.65
N VAL A 49 -0.66 -4.99 -16.99
CA VAL A 49 -0.52 -5.74 -15.73
C VAL A 49 -1.42 -5.16 -14.62
N ALA A 50 -1.39 -3.84 -14.40
CA ALA A 50 -2.21 -3.21 -13.38
C ALA A 50 -3.70 -3.31 -13.70
N ARG A 51 -4.08 -3.17 -14.98
CA ARG A 51 -5.47 -3.31 -15.43
C ARG A 51 -6.00 -4.73 -15.23
N ALA A 52 -5.23 -5.74 -15.65
CA ALA A 52 -5.58 -7.14 -15.45
C ALA A 52 -5.78 -7.47 -13.96
N GLY A 53 -4.88 -6.99 -13.09
CA GLY A 53 -5.05 -7.11 -11.65
C GLY A 53 -6.32 -6.44 -11.11
N ALA A 54 -6.57 -5.20 -11.53
CA ALA A 54 -7.76 -4.45 -11.11
C ALA A 54 -9.08 -5.10 -11.56
N GLU A 55 -9.09 -5.79 -12.71
CA GLU A 55 -10.25 -6.56 -13.16
C GLU A 55 -10.53 -7.75 -12.24
N LEU A 56 -9.50 -8.49 -11.84
CA LEU A 56 -9.63 -9.63 -10.93
C LEU A 56 -10.23 -9.21 -9.56
N TYR A 57 -9.71 -8.13 -8.98
CA TYR A 57 -10.22 -7.58 -7.71
C TYR A 57 -11.67 -7.06 -7.81
N ARG A 58 -12.13 -6.63 -8.99
CA ARG A 58 -13.51 -6.12 -9.17
C ARG A 58 -14.57 -7.22 -9.21
N THR A 59 -14.18 -8.47 -9.44
CA THR A 59 -15.11 -9.60 -9.58
C THR A 59 -15.94 -9.87 -8.32
N THR A 60 -17.19 -10.29 -8.49
CA THR A 60 -18.05 -10.76 -7.39
C THR A 60 -17.47 -12.00 -6.71
N ARG A 61 -16.82 -12.88 -7.50
CA ARG A 61 -16.09 -14.06 -7.02
C ARG A 61 -15.04 -13.67 -5.98
N TRP A 62 -14.21 -12.66 -6.25
CA TRP A 62 -13.21 -12.19 -5.29
C TRP A 62 -13.86 -11.67 -4.00
N ARG A 63 -14.85 -10.78 -4.12
CA ARG A 63 -15.55 -10.22 -2.94
C ARG A 63 -16.11 -11.31 -2.02
N ARG A 64 -16.74 -12.34 -2.60
CA ARG A 64 -17.26 -13.50 -1.85
C ARG A 64 -16.15 -14.32 -1.20
N LEU A 65 -15.13 -14.71 -1.98
CA LEU A 65 -14.06 -15.58 -1.49
C LEU A 65 -13.20 -14.89 -0.42
N ARG A 66 -12.98 -13.58 -0.53
CA ARG A 66 -12.30 -12.76 0.48
C ARG A 66 -12.99 -12.86 1.85
N LEU A 67 -14.32 -12.72 1.88
CA LEU A 67 -15.09 -12.83 3.12
C LEU A 67 -15.02 -14.23 3.73
N ILE A 68 -15.13 -15.27 2.89
CA ILE A 68 -15.01 -16.67 3.33
C ILE A 68 -13.61 -16.93 3.92
N HIS A 69 -12.56 -16.43 3.26
CA HIS A 69 -11.19 -16.60 3.74
C HIS A 69 -10.97 -15.89 5.09
N LEU A 70 -11.40 -14.64 5.23
CA LEU A 70 -11.29 -13.91 6.51
C LEU A 70 -12.08 -14.57 7.64
N ALA A 71 -13.27 -15.11 7.35
CA ALA A 71 -14.04 -15.84 8.35
C ALA A 71 -13.32 -17.12 8.82
N ALA A 72 -12.67 -17.83 7.91
CA ALA A 72 -11.90 -19.03 8.24
C ALA A 72 -10.53 -18.70 8.88
N HIS A 73 -9.95 -17.54 8.57
CA HIS A 73 -8.61 -17.12 8.99
C HIS A 73 -8.71 -15.72 9.63
N PRO A 74 -9.31 -15.60 10.83
CA PRO A 74 -9.68 -14.31 11.41
C PRO A 74 -8.51 -13.54 12.03
N LEU A 75 -7.33 -14.15 12.11
CA LEU A 75 -6.14 -13.56 12.74
C LEU A 75 -5.08 -13.19 11.70
N CYS A 76 -4.35 -12.12 11.99
CA CYS A 76 -3.22 -11.66 11.19
C CYS A 76 -2.05 -12.65 11.29
N ALA A 77 -1.62 -13.19 10.14
CA ALA A 77 -0.50 -14.14 10.06
C ALA A 77 0.82 -13.53 10.54
N ASP A 78 1.12 -12.28 10.13
CA ASP A 78 2.32 -11.56 10.56
C ASP A 78 2.36 -11.37 12.08
N CYS A 79 1.27 -10.90 12.67
CA CYS A 79 1.18 -10.71 14.12
C CYS A 79 1.29 -12.05 14.86
N GLY A 80 0.63 -13.09 14.35
CA GLY A 80 0.71 -14.44 14.91
C GLY A 80 2.13 -15.00 14.91
N SER A 81 2.93 -14.70 13.88
CA SER A 81 4.33 -15.17 13.81
C SER A 81 5.24 -14.61 14.92
N VAL A 82 4.86 -13.47 15.51
CA VAL A 82 5.54 -12.85 16.65
C VAL A 82 4.76 -13.00 17.97
N GLY A 83 3.78 -13.92 18.01
CA GLY A 83 3.01 -14.22 19.22
C GLY A 83 1.92 -13.22 19.58
N LEU A 84 1.55 -12.32 18.66
CA LEU A 84 0.48 -11.33 18.87
C LEU A 84 -0.85 -11.81 18.26
N VAL A 85 -1.94 -11.58 19.00
CA VAL A 85 -3.30 -11.85 18.51
C VAL A 85 -3.90 -10.54 18.00
N THR A 86 -4.10 -10.45 16.69
CA THR A 86 -4.69 -9.26 16.05
C THR A 86 -5.65 -9.72 14.96
N ALA A 87 -6.84 -9.12 14.91
CA ALA A 87 -7.82 -9.43 13.88
C ALA A 87 -7.28 -9.08 12.48
N ALA A 88 -7.48 -9.98 11.53
CA ALA A 88 -7.21 -9.71 10.12
C ALA A 88 -8.33 -8.88 9.51
N THR A 89 -7.95 -7.88 8.73
CA THR A 89 -8.88 -6.99 8.02
C THR A 89 -8.81 -7.19 6.52
N ASP A 90 -7.69 -7.69 6.03
CA ASP A 90 -7.32 -7.74 4.62
C ASP A 90 -6.85 -9.14 4.23
N VAL A 91 -7.18 -9.55 3.01
CA VAL A 91 -6.61 -10.74 2.37
C VAL A 91 -5.59 -10.27 1.38
N ASP A 92 -4.36 -10.72 1.57
CA ASP A 92 -3.21 -10.35 0.78
C ASP A 92 -2.63 -11.56 0.06
N HIS A 93 -1.90 -11.31 -1.03
CA HIS A 93 -1.22 -12.36 -1.80
C HIS A 93 0.23 -12.48 -1.32
N ILE A 94 0.63 -13.65 -0.80
CA ILE A 94 2.00 -13.91 -0.32
C ILE A 94 3.01 -13.55 -1.41
N LYS A 95 2.80 -14.10 -2.62
CA LYS A 95 3.51 -13.72 -3.85
C LYS A 95 2.63 -12.78 -4.67
N PRO A 96 3.09 -11.55 -5.00
CA PRO A 96 2.32 -10.61 -5.80
C PRO A 96 1.92 -11.22 -7.13
N HIS A 97 0.62 -11.23 -7.42
CA HIS A 97 0.10 -11.89 -8.63
C HIS A 97 0.50 -11.17 -9.93
N ARG A 98 0.81 -9.86 -9.90
CA ARG A 98 1.24 -9.07 -11.08
C ARG A 98 0.37 -9.30 -12.33
N GLY A 99 -0.95 -9.40 -12.14
CA GLY A 99 -1.92 -9.64 -13.21
C GLY A 99 -2.12 -11.11 -13.62
N ASP A 100 -1.36 -12.06 -13.07
CA ASP A 100 -1.53 -13.51 -13.30
C ASP A 100 -2.78 -14.04 -12.57
N PRO A 101 -3.81 -14.52 -13.30
CA PRO A 101 -5.01 -15.08 -12.69
C PRO A 101 -4.76 -16.37 -11.90
N ALA A 102 -3.83 -17.22 -12.34
CA ALA A 102 -3.55 -18.49 -11.65
C ALA A 102 -2.99 -18.22 -10.25
N LEU A 103 -2.02 -17.31 -10.17
CA LEU A 103 -1.44 -16.87 -8.90
C LEU A 103 -2.42 -16.06 -8.04
N PHE A 104 -3.33 -15.31 -8.66
CA PHE A 104 -4.38 -14.57 -7.97
C PHE A 104 -5.41 -15.49 -7.28
N TRP A 105 -5.82 -16.57 -7.95
CA TRP A 105 -6.86 -17.50 -7.45
C TRP A 105 -6.30 -18.64 -6.60
N ALA A 106 -4.97 -18.82 -6.55
CA ALA A 106 -4.32 -19.80 -5.70
C ALA A 106 -4.55 -19.48 -4.22
N ARG A 107 -5.42 -20.25 -3.53
CA ARG A 107 -5.70 -20.04 -2.10
C ARG A 107 -4.48 -20.25 -1.22
N SER A 108 -3.54 -21.11 -1.62
CA SER A 108 -2.25 -21.29 -0.96
C SER A 108 -1.37 -20.03 -1.03
N ASN A 109 -1.68 -19.10 -1.93
CA ASN A 109 -1.02 -17.83 -2.06
C ASN A 109 -1.73 -16.71 -1.26
N TRP A 110 -2.80 -17.01 -0.51
CA TRP A 110 -3.52 -16.02 0.29
C TRP A 110 -3.06 -16.05 1.74
N GLN A 111 -2.99 -14.86 2.34
CA GLN A 111 -2.76 -14.70 3.77
C GLN A 111 -3.68 -13.62 4.35
N SER A 112 -4.12 -13.84 5.58
CA SER A 112 -4.91 -12.88 6.36
C SER A 112 -3.97 -11.93 7.10
N LEU A 113 -4.10 -10.62 6.87
CA LEU A 113 -3.29 -9.60 7.52
C LEU A 113 -4.16 -8.50 8.15
N CYS A 114 -3.66 -7.89 9.22
CA CYS A 114 -4.20 -6.61 9.69
C CYS A 114 -3.69 -5.47 8.79
N HIS A 115 -4.44 -4.38 8.73
CA HIS A 115 -4.11 -3.24 7.86
C HIS A 115 -2.67 -2.71 8.02
N PRO A 116 -2.10 -2.56 9.25
CA PRO A 116 -0.70 -2.16 9.41
C PRO A 116 0.31 -3.12 8.79
N CYS A 117 0.12 -4.43 8.98
CA CYS A 117 1.03 -5.44 8.43
C CYS A 117 0.94 -5.50 6.89
N HIS A 118 -0.28 -5.43 6.36
CA HIS A 118 -0.51 -5.35 4.92
C HIS A 118 0.15 -4.12 4.28
N SER A 119 0.02 -2.95 4.91
CA SER A 119 0.66 -1.70 4.48
C SER A 119 2.19 -1.81 4.49
N ARG A 120 2.76 -2.40 5.56
CA ARG A 120 4.20 -2.65 5.68
C ARG A 120 4.72 -3.59 4.58
N LYS A 121 4.01 -4.68 4.28
CA LYS A 121 4.37 -5.60 3.19
C LYS A 121 4.32 -4.89 1.84
N THR A 122 3.24 -4.17 1.54
CA THR A 122 3.10 -3.39 0.30
C THR A 122 4.28 -2.43 0.13
N ALA A 123 4.67 -1.71 1.19
CA ALA A 123 5.84 -0.84 1.14
C ALA A 123 7.11 -1.64 0.81
N ARG A 124 7.38 -2.74 1.54
CA ARG A 124 8.56 -3.58 1.30
C ARG A 124 8.63 -4.06 -0.16
N GLU A 125 7.51 -4.47 -0.74
CA GLU A 125 7.45 -4.93 -2.14
C GLU A 125 7.76 -3.82 -3.16
N VAL A 126 7.27 -2.60 -2.90
CA VAL A 126 7.51 -1.43 -3.76
C VAL A 126 8.96 -0.97 -3.68
N TRP A 127 9.55 -0.95 -2.48
CA TRP A 127 10.91 -0.43 -2.26
C TRP A 127 12.01 -1.45 -2.60
N HIS A 128 11.78 -2.75 -2.35
CA HIS A 128 12.80 -3.80 -2.50
C HIS A 128 12.54 -4.78 -3.66
N GLY A 129 11.53 -4.51 -4.48
CA GLY A 129 11.27 -5.29 -5.70
C GLY A 129 11.06 -6.77 -5.43
N GLY A 130 10.15 -7.12 -4.51
CA GLY A 130 9.63 -8.48 -4.28
C GLY A 130 10.67 -9.61 -4.39
N THR A 131 11.71 -9.57 -3.57
CA THR A 131 12.66 -10.68 -3.42
C THR A 131 12.31 -11.46 -2.17
N ASP A 132 11.36 -12.39 -2.28
CA ASP A 132 11.19 -13.45 -1.27
C ASP A 132 10.90 -14.76 -2.04
N GLN A 133 11.96 -15.35 -2.61
CA GLN A 133 12.01 -16.80 -2.84
C GLN A 133 12.45 -17.44 -1.52
N ALA A 134 11.52 -18.09 -0.85
CA ALA A 134 11.73 -19.20 0.06
C ALA A 134 10.51 -20.12 -0.04
#